data_AF-A0A2T0T320-F1
#
_entry.id   AF-A0A2T0T320-F1
#
_cell.length_a   1.000
_cell.length_b   1.000
_cell.length_c   1.000
_cell.angle_alpha   90.00
_cell.angle_beta   90.00
_cell.angle_gamma   90.00
#
_symmetry.space_group_name_H-M   'P 1'
#
loop_
_entity.id
_entity.type
_entity.pdbx_description
1 polymer ?
#
loop_
_entity_poly.entity_id
_entity_poly.type
_entity_poly.pdbx_seq_one_letter_code
_entity_poly.pdbx_strand_id
1 'polypeptide(L)'
;MNRPLQLTLLLLVTGGLILGLCVVNPNRFTTVDSGYYLQSATNLLNGQGYVISNNGQLVWNGIFPIGYSILIVLSSFLTNLSVLWASKLVNVLAVSLSAIAWQYRIGTTRTLWLLSVWWLGGFLKILASTWSETVFLVVLAEWVWCLFRFLPEPTRWHTVRLFLVSCALFLLRYVGVYVVLTTLLLTGLSRLNRQRLERTLRLTFGQGALVWLLICSLAALTGFRAYFYLNNQLSGSPFGGERFLATEPAPVLAHLFGQSLLNELLLIRHFTPNQPTGLTWLGTGLQTFLSVGLYARWRRHTRIQESAPPLGALSRLFILTGVTYLLVLFALRTVSPFSGPNLRLMAPATFCLLSATLLWVSASHHLRRLVLPVWIALLFCSWLQLLPQADMSRKLNRILPFSEQHAPPNNPCSPPGQFSH
;
A
#
# COMPACT_ATOMS: atom_id res chain seq x y z
N MET A 1 12.45 13.72 26.75
CA MET A 1 11.83 14.42 25.59
C MET A 1 10.33 14.40 25.72
N ASN A 2 9.67 15.55 25.54
CA ASN A 2 8.21 15.63 25.53
C ASN A 2 7.65 14.79 24.37
N ARG A 3 6.71 13.88 24.67
CA ARG A 3 6.06 12.99 23.70
C ARG A 3 5.57 13.68 22.40
N PRO A 4 5.01 14.91 22.42
CA PRO A 4 4.64 15.61 21.18
C PRO A 4 5.86 15.94 20.30
N LEU A 5 7.00 16.29 20.88
CA LEU A 5 8.19 16.69 20.13
C LEU A 5 8.73 15.56 19.25
N GLN A 6 8.70 14.31 19.73
CA GLN A 6 9.15 13.14 18.97
C GLN A 6 8.31 12.91 17.72
N LEU A 7 6.99 13.05 17.84
CA LEU A 7 6.09 12.88 16.71
C LEU A 7 6.27 14.03 15.71
N THR A 8 6.29 15.28 16.19
CA THR A 8 6.52 16.45 15.33
C THR A 8 7.81 16.31 14.53
N LEU A 9 8.92 15.90 15.18
CA LEU A 9 10.19 15.67 14.49
C LEU A 9 10.07 14.58 13.42
N LEU A 10 9.43 13.45 13.74
CA LEU A 10 9.20 12.36 12.79
C LEU A 10 8.42 12.86 11.55
N LEU A 11 7.41 13.69 11.76
CA LEU A 11 6.57 14.24 10.69
C LEU A 11 7.34 15.24 9.83
N LEU A 12 8.14 16.11 10.45
CA LEU A 12 9.02 17.05 9.72
C LEU A 12 10.05 16.30 8.88
N VAL A 13 10.69 15.27 9.44
CA VAL A 13 11.64 14.42 8.71
C VAL A 13 10.95 13.70 7.55
N THR A 14 9.75 13.15 7.78
CA THR A 14 8.98 12.47 6.73
C THR A 14 8.61 13.42 5.60
N GLY A 15 8.11 14.62 5.92
CA GLY A 15 7.79 15.66 4.95
C GLY A 15 9.03 16.12 4.17
N GLY A 16 10.13 16.41 4.87
CA GLY A 16 11.40 16.81 4.26
C GLY A 16 11.96 15.74 3.32
N LEU A 17 11.88 14.46 3.70
CA LEU A 17 12.32 13.34 2.87
C LEU A 17 11.48 13.23 1.59
N ILE A 18 10.15 13.33 1.69
CA ILE A 18 9.26 13.30 0.52
C ILE A 18 9.56 14.46 -0.44
N LEU A 19 9.73 15.66 0.09
CA LEU A 19 10.07 16.84 -0.70
C LEU A 19 11.43 16.65 -1.39
N GLY A 20 12.46 16.22 -0.66
CA GLY A 20 13.78 15.94 -1.22
C GLY A 20 13.72 14.88 -2.33
N LEU A 21 12.99 13.79 -2.12
CA LEU A 21 12.78 12.76 -3.15
C LEU A 21 12.08 13.33 -4.39
N CYS A 22 11.03 14.14 -4.22
CA CYS A 22 10.32 14.75 -5.34
C CYS A 22 11.17 15.76 -6.11
N VAL A 23 12.06 16.49 -5.44
CA VAL A 23 12.97 17.44 -6.09
C VAL A 23 14.06 16.72 -6.90
N VAL A 24 14.61 15.62 -6.38
CA VAL A 24 15.68 14.86 -7.03
C VAL A 24 15.15 14.00 -8.19
N ASN A 25 13.91 13.51 -8.11
CA ASN A 25 13.33 12.70 -9.17
C ASN A 25 12.82 13.60 -10.31
N PRO A 26 13.27 13.41 -11.58
CA PRO A 26 12.87 14.27 -12.70
C PRO A 26 11.35 14.34 -12.93
N ASN A 27 10.67 13.22 -12.70
CA ASN A 27 9.21 13.12 -12.85
C ASN A 27 8.49 13.43 -11.53
N ARG A 28 9.17 13.90 -10.48
CA ARG A 28 8.59 14.26 -9.17
C ARG A 28 7.69 13.15 -8.59
N PHE A 29 8.05 11.89 -8.86
CA PHE A 29 7.25 10.70 -8.54
C PHE A 29 5.80 10.77 -9.06
N THR A 30 5.62 11.16 -10.33
CA THR A 30 4.35 11.02 -11.04
C THR A 30 4.40 9.89 -12.07
N THR A 31 3.29 9.20 -12.25
CA THR A 31 3.07 8.20 -13.30
C THR A 31 1.86 8.54 -14.16
N VAL A 32 1.53 7.70 -15.15
CA VAL A 32 0.28 7.83 -15.93
C VAL A 32 -0.94 7.90 -15.01
N ASP A 33 -1.01 7.02 -14.01
CA ASP A 33 -2.08 7.04 -13.00
C ASP A 33 -2.15 8.37 -12.21
N SER A 34 -1.01 9.01 -11.94
CA SER A 34 -0.98 10.34 -11.33
C SER A 34 -1.61 11.39 -12.24
N GLY A 35 -1.43 11.27 -13.56
CA GLY A 35 -2.02 12.15 -14.55
C GLY A 35 -3.54 12.20 -14.45
N TYR A 36 -4.21 11.04 -14.32
CA TYR A 36 -5.67 10.98 -14.17
C TYR A 36 -6.14 11.72 -12.90
N TYR A 37 -5.48 11.50 -11.76
CA TYR A 37 -5.84 12.18 -10.51
C TYR A 37 -5.64 13.70 -10.57
N LEU A 38 -4.50 14.13 -11.12
CA LEU A 38 -4.12 15.54 -11.22
C LEU A 38 -4.99 16.29 -12.22
N GLN A 39 -5.24 15.71 -13.40
CA GLN A 39 -6.11 16.30 -14.41
C GLN A 39 -7.54 16.46 -13.88
N SER A 40 -8.07 15.43 -13.23
CA SER A 40 -9.41 15.52 -12.66
C SER A 40 -9.51 16.57 -11.54
N ALA A 41 -8.46 16.71 -10.72
CA ALA A 41 -8.41 17.75 -9.69
C ALA A 41 -8.35 19.16 -10.30
N THR A 42 -7.53 19.36 -11.34
CA THR A 42 -7.48 20.62 -12.09
C THR A 42 -8.83 20.98 -12.69
N ASN A 43 -9.48 20.01 -13.36
CA ASN A 43 -10.76 20.23 -14.01
C ASN A 43 -11.88 20.52 -13.00
N LEU A 44 -11.86 19.88 -11.82
CA LEU A 44 -12.76 20.21 -10.71
C LEU A 44 -12.57 21.64 -10.20
N LEU A 45 -11.32 22.09 -10.00
CA LEU A 45 -11.02 23.47 -9.59
C LEU A 45 -11.46 24.50 -10.64
N ASN A 46 -11.39 24.14 -11.92
CA ASN A 46 -11.82 24.97 -13.04
C ASN A 46 -13.34 24.92 -13.31
N GLY A 47 -14.12 24.20 -12.49
CA GLY A 47 -15.58 24.09 -12.67
C GLY A 47 -16.03 23.18 -13.82
N GLN A 48 -15.12 22.39 -14.41
CA GLN A 48 -15.41 21.49 -15.54
C GLN A 48 -15.95 20.12 -15.11
N GLY A 49 -15.98 19.84 -13.80
CA GLY A 49 -16.41 18.56 -13.24
C GLY A 49 -15.30 17.51 -13.14
N TYR A 50 -15.67 16.27 -12.76
CA TYR A 50 -14.74 15.16 -12.58
C TYR A 50 -14.44 14.45 -13.91
N VAL A 51 -13.76 15.17 -14.80
CA VAL A 51 -13.47 14.76 -16.18
C VAL A 51 -11.97 14.72 -16.47
N ILE A 52 -11.60 13.94 -17.49
CA ILE A 52 -10.25 13.83 -18.05
C ILE A 52 -10.28 14.05 -19.56
N SER A 53 -9.13 14.39 -20.16
CA SER A 53 -9.03 14.49 -21.62
C SER A 53 -8.72 13.12 -22.20
N ASN A 54 -9.60 12.65 -23.09
CA ASN A 54 -9.42 11.44 -23.87
C ASN A 54 -9.67 11.79 -25.34
N ASN A 55 -8.66 11.61 -26.20
CA ASN A 55 -8.70 11.98 -27.62
C ASN A 55 -9.18 13.44 -27.87
N GLY A 56 -8.74 14.37 -27.02
CA GLY A 56 -9.08 15.79 -27.14
C GLY A 56 -10.46 16.17 -26.59
N GLN A 57 -11.27 15.21 -26.12
CA GLN A 57 -12.58 15.46 -25.53
C GLN A 57 -12.54 15.26 -24.01
N LEU A 58 -13.31 16.06 -23.28
CA LEU A 58 -13.50 15.88 -21.83
C LEU A 58 -14.53 14.77 -21.60
N VAL A 59 -14.10 13.71 -20.92
CA VAL A 59 -14.95 12.55 -20.58
C VAL A 59 -14.94 12.32 -19.07
N TRP A 60 -16.03 11.79 -18.52
CA TRP A 60 -16.13 11.45 -17.10
C TRP A 60 -15.01 10.47 -16.70
N ASN A 61 -14.31 10.77 -15.62
CA ASN A 61 -13.27 9.88 -15.11
C ASN A 61 -13.90 8.71 -14.32
N GLY A 62 -14.29 7.66 -15.02
CA GLY A 62 -14.73 6.41 -14.39
C GLY A 62 -13.58 5.50 -13.94
N ILE A 63 -12.35 5.77 -14.37
CA ILE A 63 -11.19 4.87 -14.20
C ILE A 63 -10.79 4.74 -12.74
N PHE A 64 -10.80 5.86 -12.01
CA PHE A 64 -10.54 5.94 -10.58
C PHE A 64 -11.73 6.60 -9.88
N PRO A 65 -12.02 6.23 -8.63
CA PRO A 65 -13.03 6.93 -7.87
C PRO A 65 -12.54 8.31 -7.40
N ILE A 66 -13.49 9.20 -7.16
CA ILE A 66 -13.29 10.65 -7.03
C ILE A 66 -12.52 11.09 -5.78
N GLY A 67 -12.45 10.25 -4.74
CA GLY A 67 -12.03 10.64 -3.40
C GLY A 67 -10.64 11.26 -3.32
N TYR A 68 -9.63 10.68 -3.98
CA TYR A 68 -8.27 11.21 -3.91
C TYR A 68 -8.14 12.56 -4.64
N SER A 69 -8.80 12.72 -5.79
CA SER A 69 -8.82 13.99 -6.52
C SER A 69 -9.51 15.10 -5.72
N ILE A 70 -10.60 14.81 -5.01
CA ILE A 70 -11.24 15.79 -4.10
C ILE A 70 -10.27 16.24 -3.00
N LEU A 71 -9.52 15.31 -2.40
CA LEU A 71 -8.52 15.69 -1.39
C LEU A 71 -7.43 16.60 -1.96
N ILE A 72 -7.02 16.37 -3.22
CA ILE A 72 -6.08 17.25 -3.93
C ILE A 72 -6.71 18.63 -4.16
N VAL A 73 -7.96 18.70 -4.61
CA VAL A 73 -8.72 19.95 -4.81
C VAL A 73 -8.78 20.75 -3.51
N LEU A 74 -9.22 20.13 -2.42
CA LEU A 74 -9.32 20.79 -1.11
C LEU A 74 -7.96 21.29 -0.62
N SER A 75 -6.93 20.47 -0.74
CA SER A 75 -5.56 20.85 -0.36
C SER A 75 -5.05 22.03 -1.19
N SER A 76 -5.24 21.98 -2.51
CA SER A 76 -4.83 23.03 -3.45
C SER A 76 -5.56 24.33 -3.19
N PHE A 77 -6.89 24.27 -3.01
CA PHE A 77 -7.73 25.43 -2.68
C PHE A 77 -7.33 26.09 -1.36
N LEU A 78 -7.10 25.30 -0.30
CA LEU A 78 -6.78 25.84 1.03
C LEU A 78 -5.36 26.42 1.13
N THR A 79 -4.43 25.97 0.29
CA THR A 79 -3.00 26.30 0.41
C THR A 79 -2.47 27.12 -0.76
N ASN A 80 -3.26 27.30 -1.82
CA ASN A 80 -2.85 27.86 -3.11
C ASN A 80 -1.66 27.13 -3.76
N LEU A 81 -1.36 25.90 -3.35
CA LEU A 81 -0.36 25.07 -4.01
C LEU A 81 -0.89 24.54 -5.34
N SER A 82 0.01 24.34 -6.31
CA SER A 82 -0.36 23.63 -7.54
C SER A 82 -0.86 22.22 -7.22
N VAL A 83 -1.79 21.68 -8.03
CA VAL A 83 -2.38 20.34 -7.83
C VAL A 83 -1.32 19.25 -7.61
N LEU A 84 -0.15 19.38 -8.25
CA LEU A 84 0.97 18.46 -8.06
C LEU A 84 1.48 18.49 -6.61
N TRP A 85 1.85 19.66 -6.09
CA TRP A 85 2.38 19.78 -4.73
C TRP A 85 1.31 19.56 -3.68
N ALA A 86 0.07 20.01 -3.96
CA ALA A 86 -1.09 19.70 -3.14
C ALA A 86 -1.29 18.19 -2.97
N SER A 87 -1.04 17.38 -4.00
CA SER A 87 -1.13 15.92 -3.88
C SER A 87 -0.06 15.30 -2.96
N LYS A 88 1.15 15.88 -2.93
CA LYS A 88 2.20 15.45 -1.99
C LYS A 88 1.84 15.85 -0.57
N LEU A 89 1.30 17.06 -0.40
CA LEU A 89 0.81 17.55 0.89
C LEU A 89 -0.31 16.66 1.43
N VAL A 90 -1.26 16.22 0.59
CA VAL A 90 -2.32 15.26 1.00
C VAL A 90 -1.73 14.00 1.61
N ASN A 91 -0.71 13.42 0.98
CA ASN A 91 -0.06 12.21 1.47
C ASN A 91 0.65 12.43 2.82
N VAL A 92 1.38 13.55 2.96
CA VAL A 92 2.02 13.94 4.22
C VAL A 92 0.99 14.17 5.33
N LEU A 93 -0.07 14.91 5.04
CA LEU A 93 -1.14 15.20 6.00
C LEU A 93 -1.86 13.92 6.43
N ALA A 94 -2.16 13.00 5.51
CA ALA A 94 -2.80 11.73 5.84
C ALA A 94 -1.97 10.92 6.85
N VAL A 95 -0.67 10.74 6.60
CA VAL A 95 0.22 10.03 7.53
C VAL A 95 0.37 10.80 8.85
N SER A 96 0.45 12.12 8.79
CA SER A 96 0.60 12.98 9.98
C SER A 96 -0.62 12.95 10.91
N LEU A 97 -1.81 13.11 10.35
CA LEU A 97 -3.06 13.04 11.11
C LEU A 97 -3.29 11.63 11.67
N SER A 98 -2.95 10.60 10.88
CA SER A 98 -2.96 9.21 11.34
C SER A 98 -2.02 9.02 12.54
N ALA A 99 -0.78 9.53 12.43
CA ALA A 99 0.21 9.46 13.49
C ALA A 99 -0.29 10.05 14.81
N ILE A 100 -0.90 11.24 14.74
CA ILE A 100 -1.49 11.91 15.90
C ILE A 100 -2.64 11.05 16.47
N ALA A 101 -3.56 10.61 15.63
CA ALA A 101 -4.71 9.80 16.05
C ALA A 101 -4.29 8.48 16.72
N TRP A 102 -3.32 7.77 16.15
CA TRP A 102 -2.78 6.53 16.71
C TRP A 102 -2.02 6.77 18.02
N GLN A 103 -1.30 7.88 18.15
CA GLN A 103 -0.62 8.23 19.40
C GLN A 103 -1.61 8.31 20.57
N TYR A 104 -2.76 8.95 20.37
CA TYR A 104 -3.80 9.02 21.40
C TYR A 104 -4.44 7.66 21.73
N ARG A 105 -4.50 6.74 20.77
CA ARG A 105 -5.19 5.44 20.91
C ARG A 105 -4.34 4.35 21.52
N ILE A 106 -3.08 4.23 21.10
CA ILE A 106 -2.19 3.12 21.46
C ILE A 106 -0.89 3.56 22.12
N GLY A 107 -0.73 4.87 22.34
CA GLY A 107 0.46 5.48 22.94
C GLY A 107 1.61 5.68 21.94
N THR A 108 2.56 6.54 22.31
CA THR A 108 3.66 6.97 21.44
C THR A 108 4.54 5.81 20.98
N THR A 109 4.97 4.92 21.88
CA THR A 109 5.90 3.83 21.50
C THR A 109 5.30 2.90 20.45
N ARG A 110 4.06 2.45 20.63
CA ARG A 110 3.40 1.56 19.66
C ARG A 110 3.13 2.27 18.34
N THR A 111 2.80 3.55 18.40
CA THR A 111 2.60 4.40 17.23
C THR A 111 3.87 4.58 16.42
N LEU A 112 5.03 4.83 17.05
CA LEU A 112 6.31 4.92 16.34
C LEU A 112 6.65 3.61 15.61
N TRP A 113 6.42 2.46 16.24
CA TRP A 113 6.58 1.16 15.59
C TRP A 113 5.63 1.00 14.40
N LEU A 114 4.34 1.31 14.56
CA LEU A 114 3.36 1.27 13.46
C LEU A 114 3.78 2.17 12.28
N LEU A 115 4.15 3.43 12.57
CA LEU A 115 4.47 4.42 11.54
C LEU A 115 5.79 4.14 10.84
N SER A 116 6.71 3.41 11.47
CA SER A 116 7.99 3.07 10.85
C SER A 116 7.85 2.24 9.55
N VAL A 117 6.70 1.62 9.30
CA VAL A 117 6.40 0.98 8.00
C VAL A 117 6.55 1.98 6.85
N TRP A 118 6.13 3.23 7.04
CA TRP A 118 6.21 4.27 6.02
C TRP A 118 7.65 4.64 5.63
N TRP A 119 8.63 4.27 6.45
CA TRP A 119 10.04 4.58 6.24
C TRP A 119 10.80 3.49 5.50
N LEU A 120 10.13 2.37 5.18
CA LEU A 120 10.64 1.40 4.23
C LEU A 120 10.66 2.01 2.82
N GLY A 121 11.70 1.76 2.03
CA GLY A 121 11.87 2.38 0.71
C GLY A 121 10.68 2.18 -0.23
N GLY A 122 10.03 1.02 -0.21
CA GLY A 122 8.83 0.76 -1.01
C GLY A 122 7.64 1.64 -0.59
N PHE A 123 7.41 1.78 0.71
CA PHE A 123 6.37 2.65 1.24
C PHE A 123 6.71 4.13 1.12
N LEU A 124 8.00 4.52 1.23
CA LEU A 124 8.46 5.88 0.93
C LEU A 124 8.21 6.23 -0.54
N LYS A 125 8.43 5.29 -1.46
CA LYS A 125 8.09 5.47 -2.88
C LYS A 125 6.59 5.68 -3.06
N ILE A 126 5.75 4.88 -2.41
CA ILE A 126 4.29 5.06 -2.42
C ILE A 126 3.91 6.43 -1.87
N LEU A 127 4.48 6.80 -0.72
CA LEU A 127 4.26 8.05 -0.01
C LEU A 127 4.65 9.29 -0.83
N ALA A 128 5.78 9.22 -1.53
CA ALA A 128 6.24 10.27 -2.43
C ALA A 128 5.45 10.31 -3.75
N SER A 129 4.81 9.22 -4.16
CA SER A 129 4.08 9.16 -5.43
C SER A 129 2.71 9.82 -5.35
N THR A 130 2.26 10.44 -6.44
CA THR A 130 0.89 10.99 -6.54
C THR A 130 -0.09 9.86 -6.83
N TRP A 131 -0.35 9.08 -5.79
CA TRP A 131 -1.05 7.80 -5.80
C TRP A 131 -2.02 7.78 -4.61
N SER A 132 -3.23 7.27 -4.81
CA SER A 132 -4.26 7.22 -3.75
C SER A 132 -3.92 6.20 -2.66
N GLU A 133 -2.96 5.32 -2.91
CA GLU A 133 -2.51 4.24 -2.03
C GLU A 133 -2.11 4.74 -0.66
N THR A 134 -1.40 5.87 -0.54
CA THR A 134 -1.01 6.40 0.78
C THR A 134 -2.23 6.66 1.65
N VAL A 135 -3.19 7.42 1.12
CA VAL A 135 -4.42 7.76 1.84
C VAL A 135 -5.26 6.51 2.07
N PHE A 136 -5.33 5.62 1.07
CA PHE A 136 -6.04 4.34 1.19
C PHE A 136 -5.50 3.49 2.35
N LEU A 137 -4.18 3.35 2.50
CA LEU A 137 -3.55 2.59 3.58
C LEU A 137 -3.78 3.23 4.96
N VAL A 138 -3.76 4.57 5.04
CA VAL A 138 -4.09 5.30 6.27
C VAL A 138 -5.55 5.05 6.67
N VAL A 139 -6.49 5.20 5.74
CA VAL A 139 -7.91 4.98 5.98
C VAL A 139 -8.18 3.48 6.24
N LEU A 140 -7.38 2.58 5.68
CA LEU A 140 -7.48 1.15 5.95
C LEU A 140 -7.07 0.81 7.38
N ALA A 141 -5.98 1.41 7.88
CA ALA A 141 -5.61 1.30 9.29
C ALA A 141 -6.74 1.82 10.20
N GLU A 142 -7.35 2.95 9.83
CA GLU A 142 -8.50 3.51 10.54
C GLU A 142 -9.70 2.56 10.53
N TRP A 143 -9.97 1.90 9.40
CA TRP A 143 -11.05 0.92 9.28
C TRP A 143 -10.82 -0.28 10.20
N VAL A 144 -9.59 -0.82 10.26
CA VAL A 144 -9.21 -1.90 11.18
C VAL A 144 -9.41 -1.47 12.64
N TRP A 145 -9.05 -0.23 12.98
CA TRP A 145 -9.31 0.33 14.31
C TRP A 145 -10.80 0.47 14.62
N CYS A 146 -11.60 0.98 13.68
CA CYS A 146 -13.05 1.10 13.83
C CYS A 146 -13.69 -0.27 14.05
N LEU A 147 -13.28 -1.29 13.28
CA LEU A 147 -13.73 -2.66 13.45
C LEU A 147 -13.32 -3.23 14.83
N PHE A 148 -12.08 -2.99 15.27
CA PHE A 148 -11.59 -3.41 16.58
C PHE A 148 -12.43 -2.84 17.74
N ARG A 149 -12.86 -1.57 17.64
CA ARG A 149 -13.73 -0.92 18.64
C ARG A 149 -15.19 -1.36 18.53
N PHE A 150 -15.66 -1.56 17.30
CA PHE A 150 -17.04 -1.94 17.02
C PHE A 150 -17.36 -3.37 17.49
N LEU A 151 -16.45 -4.32 17.30
CA LEU A 151 -16.75 -5.74 17.56
C LEU A 151 -17.16 -6.02 19.02
N PRO A 152 -16.45 -5.51 20.05
CA PRO A 152 -16.87 -5.71 21.44
C PRO A 152 -18.06 -4.86 21.86
N GLU A 153 -18.13 -3.61 21.35
CA GLU A 153 -19.10 -2.60 21.77
C GLU A 153 -19.75 -1.93 20.55
N PRO A 154 -20.76 -2.57 19.93
CA PRO A 154 -21.44 -2.02 18.75
C PRO A 154 -22.34 -0.86 19.17
N THR A 155 -21.83 0.37 19.08
CA THR A 155 -22.62 1.59 19.29
C THR A 155 -23.07 2.17 17.96
N ARG A 156 -24.11 3.03 17.96
CA ARG A 156 -24.56 3.76 16.77
C ARG A 156 -23.41 4.57 16.14
N TRP A 157 -22.61 5.23 16.98
CA TRP A 157 -21.45 5.99 16.53
C TRP A 157 -20.37 5.12 15.90
N HIS A 158 -20.02 3.98 16.51
CA HIS A 158 -19.08 3.02 15.91
C HIS A 158 -19.58 2.49 14.56
N THR A 159 -20.89 2.25 14.45
CA THR A 159 -21.53 1.77 13.20
C THR A 159 -21.41 2.82 12.09
N VAL A 160 -21.84 4.06 12.37
CA VAL A 160 -21.76 5.17 11.40
C VAL A 160 -20.32 5.40 10.99
N ARG A 161 -19.37 5.40 11.93
CA ARG A 161 -17.95 5.58 11.63
C ARG A 161 -17.41 4.46 10.74
N LEU A 162 -17.73 3.20 11.05
CA LEU A 162 -17.32 2.06 10.24
C LEU A 162 -17.86 2.17 8.80
N PHE A 163 -19.14 2.52 8.67
CA PHE A 163 -19.79 2.76 7.37
C PHE A 163 -19.09 3.88 6.57
N LEU A 164 -18.87 5.05 7.19
CA LEU A 164 -18.24 6.19 6.54
C LEU A 164 -16.80 5.88 6.10
N VAL A 165 -16.03 5.18 6.94
CA VAL A 165 -14.66 4.77 6.61
C VAL A 165 -14.65 3.73 5.49
N SER A 166 -15.60 2.79 5.46
CA SER A 166 -15.78 1.86 4.34
C SER A 166 -16.11 2.58 3.04
N CYS A 167 -16.98 3.60 3.08
CA CYS A 167 -17.28 4.44 1.92
C CYS A 167 -16.04 5.22 1.47
N ALA A 168 -15.27 5.78 2.39
CA ALA A 168 -14.03 6.49 2.08
C ALA A 168 -13.01 5.57 1.39
N LEU A 169 -12.84 4.32 1.84
CA LEU A 169 -11.96 3.35 1.18
C LEU A 169 -12.37 3.08 -0.27
N PHE A 170 -13.67 2.89 -0.52
CA PHE A 170 -14.20 2.71 -1.86
C PHE A 170 -13.99 3.95 -2.75
N LEU A 171 -14.26 5.14 -2.21
CA LEU A 171 -14.08 6.40 -2.94
C LEU A 171 -12.61 6.74 -3.21
N LEU A 172 -11.67 6.18 -2.44
CA LEU A 172 -10.24 6.29 -2.74
C LEU A 172 -9.81 5.28 -3.81
N ARG A 173 -10.35 4.04 -3.75
CA ARG A 173 -10.08 2.97 -4.71
C ARG A 173 -11.23 1.96 -4.76
N TYR A 174 -11.62 1.52 -5.96
CA TYR A 174 -12.68 0.50 -6.12
C TYR A 174 -12.37 -0.81 -5.39
N VAL A 175 -11.09 -1.20 -5.29
CA VAL A 175 -10.69 -2.39 -4.51
C VAL A 175 -11.14 -2.30 -3.05
N GLY A 176 -11.38 -1.09 -2.52
CA GLY A 176 -11.95 -0.82 -1.21
C GLY A 176 -13.26 -1.57 -0.91
N VAL A 177 -13.99 -2.04 -1.92
CA VAL A 177 -15.14 -2.95 -1.75
C VAL A 177 -14.80 -4.20 -0.92
N TYR A 178 -13.53 -4.64 -0.91
CA TYR A 178 -13.08 -5.82 -0.17
C TYR A 178 -13.29 -5.73 1.34
N VAL A 179 -13.35 -4.53 1.93
CA VAL A 179 -13.58 -4.40 3.37
C VAL A 179 -15.01 -4.81 3.73
N VAL A 180 -15.96 -4.58 2.82
CA VAL A 180 -17.34 -5.06 2.98
C VAL A 180 -17.38 -6.58 2.87
N LEU A 181 -16.65 -7.17 1.92
CA LEU A 181 -16.50 -8.63 1.83
C LEU A 181 -15.90 -9.21 3.12
N THR A 182 -14.91 -8.53 3.70
CA THR A 182 -14.31 -8.91 4.99
C THR A 182 -15.35 -8.89 6.12
N THR A 183 -16.19 -7.84 6.21
CA THR A 183 -17.27 -7.79 7.22
C THR A 183 -18.33 -8.87 7.02
N LEU A 184 -18.70 -9.18 5.78
CA LEU A 184 -19.64 -10.26 5.46
C LEU A 184 -19.06 -11.62 5.81
N LEU A 185 -17.77 -11.85 5.50
CA LEU A 185 -17.05 -13.06 5.88
C LEU A 185 -17.02 -13.22 7.41
N LEU A 186 -16.68 -12.17 8.15
CA LEU A 186 -16.71 -12.18 9.62
C LEU A 186 -18.11 -12.50 10.16
N THR A 187 -19.15 -11.94 9.55
CA THR A 187 -20.55 -12.21 9.93
C THR A 187 -20.91 -13.67 9.69
N GLY A 188 -20.58 -14.20 8.50
CA GLY A 188 -20.81 -15.60 8.15
C GLY A 188 -20.06 -16.58 9.06
N LEU A 189 -18.75 -16.37 9.26
CA LEU A 189 -17.92 -17.20 10.12
C LEU A 189 -18.37 -17.16 11.58
N SER A 190 -18.80 -16.00 12.08
CA SER A 190 -19.32 -15.87 13.45
C SER A 190 -20.66 -16.60 13.61
N ARG A 191 -21.52 -16.58 12.58
CA ARG A 191 -22.77 -17.37 12.59
C ARG A 191 -22.50 -18.87 12.62
N LEU A 192 -21.45 -19.34 11.95
CA LEU A 192 -21.07 -20.76 11.92
C LEU A 192 -20.41 -21.22 13.23
N ASN A 193 -19.45 -20.45 13.76
CA ASN A 193 -18.75 -20.82 14.99
C ASN A 193 -18.19 -19.58 15.73
N ARG A 194 -19.09 -18.87 16.41
CA ARG A 194 -18.76 -17.67 17.19
C ARG A 194 -17.66 -17.91 18.22
N GLN A 195 -17.77 -18.96 19.03
CA GLN A 195 -16.81 -19.24 20.11
C GLN A 195 -15.39 -19.46 19.57
N ARG A 196 -15.24 -20.20 18.46
CA ARG A 196 -13.94 -20.42 17.82
C ARG A 196 -13.38 -19.10 17.27
N LEU A 197 -14.22 -18.28 16.63
CA LEU A 197 -13.79 -17.01 16.07
C LEU A 197 -13.37 -16.02 17.17
N GLU A 198 -14.15 -15.90 18.25
CA GLU A 198 -13.83 -15.06 19.41
C GLU A 198 -12.50 -15.50 20.07
N ARG A 199 -12.28 -16.81 20.22
CA ARG A 199 -11.01 -17.37 20.71
C ARG A 199 -9.86 -17.08 19.76
N THR A 200 -10.06 -17.25 18.45
CA THR A 200 -9.03 -17.01 17.43
C THR A 200 -8.67 -15.54 17.33
N LEU A 201 -9.64 -14.62 17.40
CA LEU A 201 -9.39 -13.18 17.35
C LEU A 201 -9.03 -12.57 18.72
N ARG A 202 -9.28 -13.31 19.81
CA ARG A 202 -9.17 -12.84 21.20
C ARG A 202 -10.03 -11.58 21.44
N LEU A 203 -11.24 -11.62 20.91
CA LEU A 203 -12.25 -10.57 21.05
C LEU A 203 -13.57 -11.21 21.41
N THR A 204 -14.28 -10.64 22.38
CA THR A 204 -15.68 -10.95 22.63
C THR A 204 -16.53 -10.11 21.70
N PHE A 205 -17.55 -10.70 21.08
CA PHE A 205 -18.43 -9.93 20.21
C PHE A 205 -19.57 -9.37 21.06
N GLY A 206 -19.92 -8.10 20.90
CA GLY A 206 -21.04 -7.49 21.57
C GLY A 206 -22.39 -8.08 21.11
N GLN A 207 -23.42 -7.93 21.92
CA GLN A 207 -24.79 -8.27 21.51
C GLN A 207 -25.19 -7.42 20.30
N GLY A 208 -25.74 -8.06 19.25
CA GLY A 208 -26.15 -7.36 18.04
C GLY A 208 -25.02 -6.92 17.09
N ALA A 209 -23.73 -7.11 17.43
CA ALA A 209 -22.61 -6.71 16.57
C ALA A 209 -22.72 -7.28 15.15
N LEU A 210 -23.13 -8.55 15.03
CA LEU A 210 -23.30 -9.23 13.74
C LEU A 210 -24.43 -8.63 12.88
N VAL A 211 -25.55 -8.26 13.52
CA VAL A 211 -26.70 -7.65 12.82
C VAL A 211 -26.30 -6.27 12.29
N TRP A 212 -25.65 -5.46 13.13
CA TRP A 212 -25.17 -4.14 12.73
C TRP A 212 -24.07 -4.19 11.66
N LEU A 213 -23.17 -5.19 11.70
CA LEU A 213 -22.22 -5.42 10.60
C LEU A 213 -22.95 -5.70 9.30
N LEU A 214 -23.92 -6.62 9.31
CA LEU A 214 -24.68 -6.97 8.12
C LEU A 214 -25.42 -5.74 7.54
N ILE A 215 -26.10 -4.96 8.39
CA ILE A 215 -26.78 -3.73 7.98
C ILE A 215 -25.77 -2.75 7.36
N CYS A 216 -24.63 -2.53 8.02
CA CYS A 216 -23.57 -1.65 7.51
C CYS A 216 -23.03 -2.13 6.15
N SER A 217 -22.81 -3.43 5.99
CA SER A 217 -22.34 -4.04 4.74
C SER A 217 -23.35 -3.86 3.61
N LEU A 218 -24.64 -4.12 3.86
CA LEU A 218 -25.70 -3.98 2.87
C LEU A 218 -25.90 -2.51 2.45
N ALA A 219 -25.86 -1.59 3.41
CA ALA A 219 -25.92 -0.16 3.15
C ALA A 219 -24.73 0.29 2.28
N ALA A 220 -23.51 -0.16 2.59
CA ALA A 220 -22.32 0.17 1.81
C ALA A 220 -22.39 -0.39 0.38
N LEU A 221 -22.80 -1.65 0.22
CA LEU A 221 -22.99 -2.26 -1.11
C LEU A 221 -24.03 -1.51 -1.95
N THR A 222 -25.11 -1.04 -1.32
CA THR A 222 -26.14 -0.23 -1.99
C THR A 222 -25.54 1.09 -2.50
N GLY A 223 -24.74 1.78 -1.67
CA GLY A 223 -24.03 2.99 -2.07
C GLY A 223 -23.02 2.74 -3.21
N PHE A 224 -22.27 1.64 -3.15
CA PHE A 224 -21.29 1.29 -4.20
C PHE A 224 -21.99 0.97 -5.52
N ARG A 225 -23.12 0.26 -5.47
CA ARG A 225 -23.95 -0.01 -6.66
C ARG A 225 -24.48 1.28 -7.28
N ALA A 226 -24.95 2.22 -6.46
CA ALA A 226 -25.39 3.52 -6.94
C ALA A 226 -24.24 4.31 -7.60
N TYR A 227 -23.03 4.27 -7.03
CA TYR A 227 -21.86 4.92 -7.61
C TYR A 227 -21.46 4.29 -8.97
N PHE A 228 -21.43 2.97 -9.07
CA PHE A 228 -21.14 2.29 -10.34
C PHE A 228 -22.22 2.54 -11.40
N TYR A 229 -23.49 2.64 -10.98
CA TYR A 229 -24.56 3.04 -11.87
C TYR A 229 -24.33 4.46 -12.41
N LEU A 230 -23.96 5.41 -11.55
CA LEU A 230 -23.62 6.78 -11.96
C LEU A 230 -22.45 6.80 -12.95
N ASN A 231 -21.37 6.05 -12.67
CA ASN A 231 -20.25 5.91 -13.61
C ASN A 231 -20.71 5.39 -14.97
N ASN A 232 -21.59 4.38 -14.98
CA ASN A 232 -22.11 3.82 -16.22
C ASN A 232 -22.93 4.84 -17.00
N GLN A 233 -23.75 5.65 -16.35
CA GLN A 233 -24.51 6.72 -16.99
C GLN A 233 -23.61 7.83 -17.56
N LEU A 234 -22.55 8.20 -16.85
CA LEU A 234 -21.69 9.34 -17.24
C LEU A 234 -20.55 8.98 -18.20
N SER A 235 -20.07 7.73 -18.18
CA SER A 235 -18.94 7.29 -19.01
C SER A 235 -19.24 6.14 -19.96
N GLY A 236 -20.47 5.61 -19.94
CA GLY A 236 -20.84 4.41 -20.70
C GLY A 236 -20.25 3.10 -20.16
N SER A 237 -19.49 3.15 -19.05
CA SER A 237 -18.94 1.97 -18.38
C SER A 237 -18.96 2.14 -16.86
N PRO A 238 -19.27 1.11 -16.07
CA PRO A 238 -19.19 1.19 -14.62
C PRO A 238 -17.77 1.47 -14.09
N PHE A 239 -16.73 1.21 -14.89
CA PHE A 239 -15.32 1.33 -14.47
C PHE A 239 -14.48 2.25 -15.37
N GLY A 240 -15.13 3.08 -16.20
CA GLY A 240 -14.46 3.99 -17.15
C GLY A 240 -13.71 3.29 -18.29
N GLY A 241 -14.04 2.03 -18.58
CA GLY A 241 -13.44 1.23 -19.65
C GLY A 241 -13.74 -0.27 -19.50
N GLU A 242 -13.24 -1.08 -20.43
CA GLU A 242 -13.34 -2.54 -20.34
C GLU A 242 -12.39 -3.09 -19.27
N ARG A 243 -12.93 -3.74 -18.24
CA ARG A 243 -12.16 -4.30 -17.12
C ARG A 243 -12.23 -5.82 -17.02
N PHE A 244 -13.11 -6.48 -17.77
CA PHE A 244 -13.28 -7.93 -17.73
C PHE A 244 -13.00 -8.48 -19.13
N LEU A 245 -11.75 -8.87 -19.34
CA LEU A 245 -11.28 -9.54 -20.56
C LEU A 245 -10.64 -10.86 -20.15
N ALA A 246 -10.42 -11.76 -21.11
CA ALA A 246 -9.71 -13.00 -20.86
C ALA A 246 -8.34 -12.73 -20.21
N THR A 247 -8.08 -13.38 -19.08
CA THR A 247 -6.82 -13.26 -18.33
C THR A 247 -5.88 -14.40 -18.65
N GLU A 248 -4.64 -14.32 -18.15
CA GLU A 248 -3.65 -15.37 -18.30
C GLU A 248 -4.12 -16.70 -17.65
N PRO A 249 -3.64 -17.87 -18.14
CA PRO A 249 -3.95 -19.16 -17.54
C PRO A 249 -3.57 -19.21 -16.04
N ALA A 250 -4.33 -19.97 -15.25
CA ALA A 250 -4.14 -20.08 -13.80
C ALA A 250 -2.69 -20.40 -13.34
N PRO A 251 -1.91 -21.27 -14.02
CA PRO A 251 -0.52 -21.52 -13.65
C PRO A 251 0.38 -20.27 -13.80
N VAL A 252 0.20 -19.50 -14.87
CA VAL A 252 0.94 -18.25 -15.10
C VAL A 252 0.57 -17.23 -14.02
N LEU A 253 -0.71 -17.13 -13.69
CA LEU A 253 -1.17 -16.24 -12.64
C LEU A 253 -0.60 -16.62 -11.26
N ALA A 254 -0.61 -17.92 -10.92
CA ALA A 254 -0.04 -18.43 -9.69
C ALA A 254 1.46 -18.13 -9.59
N HIS A 255 2.21 -18.28 -10.69
CA HIS A 255 3.61 -17.88 -10.75
C HIS A 255 3.77 -16.37 -10.51
N LEU A 256 3.02 -15.51 -11.22
CA LEU A 256 3.13 -14.06 -11.07
C LEU A 256 2.82 -13.63 -9.63
N PHE A 257 1.77 -14.20 -9.04
CA PHE A 257 1.38 -13.89 -7.66
C PHE A 257 2.41 -14.40 -6.65
N GLY A 258 2.96 -15.61 -6.86
CA GLY A 258 4.03 -16.17 -6.03
C GLY A 258 5.31 -15.32 -6.06
N GLN A 259 5.71 -14.85 -7.26
CA GLN A 259 6.83 -13.94 -7.42
C GLN A 259 6.58 -12.61 -6.71
N SER A 260 5.36 -12.08 -6.79
CA SER A 260 5.01 -10.84 -6.10
C SER A 260 4.96 -10.98 -4.60
N LEU A 261 4.43 -12.09 -4.07
CA LEU A 261 4.50 -12.40 -2.64
C LEU A 261 5.95 -12.49 -2.16
N LEU A 262 6.83 -13.15 -2.93
CA LEU A 262 8.27 -13.19 -2.62
C LEU A 262 8.87 -11.78 -2.60
N ASN A 263 8.53 -10.93 -3.58
CA ASN A 263 8.99 -9.56 -3.64
C ASN A 263 8.54 -8.70 -2.45
N GLU A 264 7.34 -8.94 -1.92
CA GLU A 264 6.86 -8.26 -0.70
C GLU A 264 7.61 -8.71 0.56
N LEU A 265 8.15 -9.93 0.59
CA LEU A 265 9.05 -10.39 1.65
C LEU A 265 10.44 -9.75 1.52
N LEU A 266 10.85 -9.31 0.33
CA LEU A 266 12.12 -8.64 0.07
C LEU A 266 12.02 -7.12 0.34
N LEU A 267 12.06 -6.76 1.62
CA LEU A 267 11.96 -5.37 2.07
C LEU A 267 13.12 -4.49 1.58
N ILE A 268 14.30 -5.04 1.29
CA ILE A 268 15.46 -4.24 0.85
C ILE A 268 15.45 -3.91 -0.64
N ARG A 269 15.11 -4.87 -1.52
CA ARG A 269 15.10 -4.67 -2.97
C ARG A 269 14.26 -5.77 -3.64
N HIS A 270 13.32 -5.37 -4.49
CA HIS A 270 12.49 -6.31 -5.24
C HIS A 270 13.23 -6.84 -6.48
N PHE A 271 12.82 -8.02 -6.92
CA PHE A 271 13.20 -8.59 -8.21
C PHE A 271 12.32 -8.00 -9.31
N THR A 272 12.95 -7.38 -10.31
CA THR A 272 12.27 -6.91 -11.52
C THR A 272 12.72 -7.77 -12.69
N PRO A 273 11.79 -8.44 -13.39
CA PRO A 273 12.13 -9.18 -14.60
C PRO A 273 12.89 -8.32 -15.60
N ASN A 274 13.87 -8.91 -16.29
CA ASN A 274 14.65 -8.26 -17.35
C ASN A 274 15.50 -7.06 -16.91
N GLN A 275 15.75 -6.88 -15.60
CA GLN A 275 16.65 -5.86 -15.08
C GLN A 275 17.86 -6.48 -14.38
N PRO A 276 19.01 -5.77 -14.31
CA PRO A 276 20.20 -6.26 -13.63
C PRO A 276 19.89 -6.65 -12.18
N THR A 277 20.20 -7.90 -11.82
CA THR A 277 19.80 -8.50 -10.53
C THR A 277 20.83 -8.28 -9.41
N GLY A 278 21.99 -7.68 -9.70
CA GLY A 278 23.08 -7.52 -8.73
C GLY A 278 22.67 -6.79 -7.45
N LEU A 279 21.95 -5.67 -7.56
CA LEU A 279 21.41 -4.95 -6.40
C LEU A 279 20.35 -5.75 -5.63
N THR A 280 19.55 -6.54 -6.35
CA THR A 280 18.54 -7.40 -5.74
C THR A 280 19.22 -8.49 -4.92
N TRP A 281 20.24 -9.16 -5.46
CA TRP A 281 21.00 -10.17 -4.74
C TRP A 281 21.76 -9.61 -3.54
N LEU A 282 22.36 -8.42 -3.68
CA LEU A 282 22.98 -7.70 -2.55
C LEU A 282 21.95 -7.43 -1.45
N GLY A 283 20.77 -6.91 -1.83
CA GLY A 283 19.69 -6.65 -0.89
C GLY A 283 19.18 -7.91 -0.20
N THR A 284 18.97 -9.00 -0.94
CA THR A 284 18.57 -10.30 -0.40
C THR A 284 19.63 -10.87 0.55
N GLY A 285 20.91 -10.79 0.19
CA GLY A 285 22.03 -11.22 1.04
C GLY A 285 22.07 -10.45 2.36
N LEU A 286 21.95 -9.12 2.29
CA LEU A 286 21.91 -8.25 3.46
C LEU A 286 20.70 -8.52 4.35
N GLN A 287 19.51 -8.67 3.77
CA GLN A 287 18.30 -9.00 4.51
C GLN A 287 18.40 -10.37 5.19
N THR A 288 18.96 -11.35 4.49
CA THR A 288 19.19 -12.71 5.02
C THR A 288 20.16 -12.65 6.20
N PHE A 289 21.29 -11.94 6.05
CA PHE A 289 22.26 -11.74 7.13
C PHE A 289 21.62 -11.09 8.37
N LEU A 290 20.85 -10.02 8.19
CA LEU A 290 20.12 -9.34 9.25
C LEU A 290 19.11 -10.27 9.94
N SER A 291 18.39 -11.09 9.17
CA SER A 291 17.37 -12.02 9.68
C SER A 291 18.01 -13.19 10.46
N VAL A 292 19.11 -13.76 9.95
CA VAL A 292 19.87 -14.80 10.66
C VAL A 292 20.47 -14.23 11.96
N GLY A 293 21.02 -13.02 11.92
CA GLY A 293 21.54 -12.33 13.11
C GLY A 293 20.45 -12.09 14.16
N LEU A 294 19.25 -11.65 13.74
CA LEU A 294 18.11 -11.50 14.62
C LEU A 294 17.69 -12.83 15.23
N TYR A 295 17.56 -13.88 14.42
CA TYR A 295 17.19 -15.21 14.88
C TYR A 295 18.20 -15.79 15.87
N ALA A 296 19.50 -15.66 15.60
CA ALA A 296 20.56 -16.12 16.50
C ALA A 296 20.51 -15.38 17.85
N ARG A 297 20.30 -14.05 17.84
CA ARG A 297 20.13 -13.27 19.07
C ARG A 297 18.85 -13.66 19.81
N TRP A 298 17.75 -13.87 19.08
CA TRP A 298 16.48 -14.30 19.65
C TRP A 298 16.61 -15.64 20.37
N ARG A 299 17.20 -16.66 19.71
CA ARG A 299 17.39 -18.01 20.26
C ARG A 299 18.25 -18.00 21.54
N ARG A 300 19.32 -17.20 21.57
CA ARG A 300 20.15 -17.03 22.76
C ARG A 300 19.34 -16.45 23.92
N HIS A 301 18.46 -15.50 23.61
CA HIS A 301 17.68 -14.80 24.62
C HIS A 301 16.48 -15.61 25.15
N THR A 302 15.75 -16.34 24.29
CA THR A 302 14.62 -17.20 24.68
C THR A 302 15.05 -18.39 25.53
N ARG A 303 16.32 -18.79 25.47
CA ARG A 303 16.85 -19.81 26.38
C ARG A 303 16.91 -19.30 27.84
N ILE A 304 16.83 -17.99 28.06
CA ILE A 304 17.08 -17.33 29.35
C ILE A 304 15.81 -16.65 29.91
N GLN A 305 14.80 -16.32 29.10
CA GLN A 305 13.66 -15.50 29.53
C GLN A 305 12.29 -15.93 29.00
N GLU A 306 11.26 -15.42 29.69
CA GLU A 306 9.81 -15.61 29.54
C GLU A 306 9.28 -15.73 28.09
N SER A 307 8.20 -16.50 27.95
CA SER A 307 7.49 -16.71 26.69
C SER A 307 7.08 -15.38 26.03
N ALA A 308 7.24 -15.29 24.70
CA ALA A 308 6.84 -14.10 23.95
C ALA A 308 5.37 -13.75 24.21
N PRO A 309 5.01 -12.45 24.26
CA PRO A 309 3.62 -12.06 24.47
C PRO A 309 2.75 -12.62 23.34
N PRO A 310 1.51 -13.04 23.63
CA PRO A 310 0.65 -13.51 22.56
C PRO A 310 0.23 -12.37 21.62
N LEU A 311 -0.07 -12.70 20.36
CA LEU A 311 -0.64 -11.75 19.40
C LEU A 311 -1.95 -11.15 19.95
N GLY A 312 -1.97 -9.82 20.07
CA GLY A 312 -3.15 -9.06 20.48
C GLY A 312 -4.24 -9.04 19.41
N ALA A 313 -5.46 -8.75 19.82
CA ALA A 313 -6.64 -8.70 18.95
C ALA A 313 -6.48 -7.76 17.75
N LEU A 314 -5.95 -6.55 17.97
CA LEU A 314 -5.72 -5.58 16.91
C LEU A 314 -4.75 -6.12 15.84
N SER A 315 -3.64 -6.75 16.25
CA SER A 315 -2.70 -7.39 15.32
C SER A 315 -3.37 -8.50 14.52
N ARG A 316 -4.24 -9.30 15.14
CA ARG A 316 -4.98 -10.38 14.47
C ARG A 316 -5.97 -9.84 13.43
N LEU A 317 -6.63 -8.72 13.73
CA LEU A 317 -7.51 -8.05 12.76
C LEU A 317 -6.73 -7.47 11.58
N PHE A 318 -5.53 -6.91 11.81
CA PHE A 318 -4.64 -6.52 10.72
C PHE A 318 -4.24 -7.73 9.85
N ILE A 319 -3.85 -8.85 10.46
CA ILE A 319 -3.53 -10.09 9.72
C ILE A 319 -4.72 -10.56 8.88
N LEU A 320 -5.90 -10.67 9.50
CA LEU A 320 -7.13 -11.05 8.81
C LEU A 320 -7.39 -10.14 7.61
N THR A 321 -7.31 -8.82 7.81
CA THR A 321 -7.56 -7.82 6.76
C THR A 321 -6.55 -7.94 5.61
N GLY A 322 -5.27 -8.13 5.92
CA GLY A 322 -4.22 -8.30 4.91
C GLY A 322 -4.37 -9.61 4.12
N VAL A 323 -4.67 -10.72 4.79
CA VAL A 323 -4.90 -12.02 4.14
C VAL A 323 -6.16 -12.00 3.27
N THR A 324 -7.27 -11.46 3.77
CA THR A 324 -8.49 -11.32 2.98
C THR A 324 -8.26 -10.44 1.76
N TYR A 325 -7.48 -9.36 1.89
CA TYR A 325 -7.10 -8.53 0.74
C TYR A 325 -6.33 -9.34 -0.33
N LEU A 326 -5.34 -10.16 0.06
CA LEU A 326 -4.60 -10.99 -0.89
C LEU A 326 -5.50 -11.97 -1.64
N LEU A 327 -6.42 -12.61 -0.93
CA LEU A 327 -7.38 -13.55 -1.53
C LEU A 327 -8.30 -12.83 -2.53
N VAL A 328 -8.82 -11.65 -2.17
CA VAL A 328 -9.65 -10.85 -3.06
C VAL A 328 -8.85 -10.34 -4.25
N LEU A 329 -7.61 -9.89 -4.06
CA LEU A 329 -6.74 -9.43 -5.15
C LEU A 329 -6.45 -10.58 -6.14
N PHE A 330 -6.17 -11.78 -5.63
CA PHE A 330 -5.98 -12.97 -6.46
C PHE A 330 -7.25 -13.31 -7.25
N ALA A 331 -8.41 -13.35 -6.59
CA ALA A 331 -9.70 -13.62 -7.23
C ALA A 331 -10.11 -12.54 -8.24
N LEU A 332 -9.80 -11.26 -7.99
CA LEU A 332 -10.05 -10.20 -8.96
C LEU A 332 -9.14 -10.35 -10.17
N ARG A 333 -7.91 -10.79 -9.98
CA ARG A 333 -6.95 -10.97 -11.08
C ARG A 333 -7.30 -12.15 -11.99
N THR A 334 -8.06 -13.14 -11.53
CA THR A 334 -8.58 -14.23 -12.38
C THR A 334 -9.71 -13.79 -13.31
N VAL A 335 -10.32 -12.61 -13.08
CA VAL A 335 -11.44 -12.12 -13.88
C VAL A 335 -11.16 -10.78 -14.57
N SER A 336 -10.16 -10.02 -14.10
CA SER A 336 -9.86 -8.68 -14.59
C SER A 336 -8.37 -8.51 -14.90
N PRO A 337 -8.01 -8.10 -16.13
CA PRO A 337 -6.62 -7.85 -16.49
C PRO A 337 -6.16 -6.47 -16.03
N PHE A 338 -6.01 -6.26 -14.72
CA PHE A 338 -5.26 -5.10 -14.22
C PHE A 338 -3.75 -5.39 -14.21
N SER A 339 -2.93 -4.33 -14.13
CA SER A 339 -1.47 -4.45 -14.06
C SER A 339 -1.05 -5.54 -13.06
N GLY A 340 -0.08 -6.39 -13.43
CA GLY A 340 0.36 -7.49 -12.58
C GLY A 340 0.66 -7.06 -11.13
N PRO A 341 0.61 -8.00 -10.16
CA PRO A 341 0.72 -7.71 -8.73
C PRO A 341 2.05 -7.01 -8.40
N ASN A 342 2.05 -5.69 -8.45
CA ASN A 342 3.21 -4.86 -8.19
C ASN A 342 3.18 -4.36 -6.74
N LEU A 343 4.28 -3.75 -6.30
CA LEU A 343 4.41 -3.14 -4.98
C LEU A 343 3.16 -2.33 -4.58
N ARG A 344 2.60 -1.60 -5.53
CA ARG A 344 1.45 -0.73 -5.31
C ARG A 344 0.17 -1.51 -4.98
N LEU A 345 -0.10 -2.58 -5.73
CA LEU A 345 -1.28 -3.42 -5.53
C LEU A 345 -1.14 -4.33 -4.31
N MET A 346 0.07 -4.75 -3.98
CA MET A 346 0.35 -5.60 -2.81
C MET A 346 0.43 -4.81 -1.50
N ALA A 347 0.68 -3.49 -1.57
CA ALA A 347 0.88 -2.63 -0.41
C ALA A 347 -0.18 -2.77 0.71
N PRO A 348 -1.50 -2.91 0.45
CA PRO A 348 -2.47 -3.10 1.53
C PRO A 348 -2.24 -4.36 2.36
N ALA A 349 -1.92 -5.49 1.71
CA ALA A 349 -1.58 -6.71 2.42
C ALA A 349 -0.30 -6.57 3.23
N THR A 350 0.78 -6.10 2.58
CA THR A 350 2.10 -5.94 3.19
C THR A 350 2.04 -4.97 4.37
N PHE A 351 1.35 -3.84 4.19
CA PHE A 351 1.13 -2.85 5.24
C PHE A 351 0.42 -3.45 6.45
N CYS A 352 -0.67 -4.20 6.23
CA CYS A 352 -1.40 -4.84 7.31
C CYS A 352 -0.56 -5.89 8.05
N LEU A 353 0.16 -6.76 7.33
CA LEU A 353 1.00 -7.81 7.93
C LEU A 353 2.18 -7.23 8.70
N LEU A 354 2.86 -6.21 8.15
CA LEU A 354 3.93 -5.50 8.85
C LEU A 354 3.39 -4.75 10.08
N SER A 355 2.25 -4.06 9.95
CA SER A 355 1.61 -3.37 11.09
C SER A 355 1.27 -4.34 12.22
N ALA A 356 0.71 -5.51 11.90
CA ALA A 356 0.42 -6.54 12.89
C ALA A 356 1.68 -7.01 13.64
N THR A 357 2.75 -7.25 12.89
CA THR A 357 4.05 -7.71 13.41
C THR A 357 4.69 -6.66 14.30
N LEU A 358 4.72 -5.39 13.86
CA LEU A 358 5.34 -4.31 14.61
C LEU A 358 4.52 -3.93 15.85
N LEU A 359 3.19 -4.02 15.79
CA LEU A 359 2.33 -3.90 16.98
C LEU A 359 2.63 -5.00 18.01
N TRP A 360 2.85 -6.23 17.55
CA TRP A 360 3.23 -7.35 18.43
C TRP A 360 4.61 -7.14 19.06
N VAL A 361 5.62 -6.77 18.26
CA VAL A 361 6.96 -6.42 18.77
C VAL A 361 6.87 -5.28 19.79
N SER A 362 6.03 -4.28 19.52
CA SER A 362 5.87 -3.12 20.39
C SER A 362 5.26 -3.44 21.77
N ALA A 363 4.57 -4.58 21.90
CA ALA A 363 3.90 -4.99 23.13
C ALA A 363 4.88 -5.42 24.23
N SER A 364 6.07 -5.92 23.87
CA SER A 364 7.09 -6.37 24.83
C SER A 364 8.35 -5.51 24.74
N HIS A 365 8.78 -4.94 25.86
CA HIS A 365 10.01 -4.16 25.94
C HIS A 365 11.26 -4.97 25.53
N HIS A 366 11.33 -6.25 25.87
CA HIS A 366 12.44 -7.14 25.51
C HIS A 366 12.54 -7.34 23.99
N LEU A 367 11.45 -7.80 23.35
CA LEU A 367 11.34 -7.88 21.88
C LEU A 367 11.70 -6.57 21.18
N ARG A 368 11.26 -5.41 21.69
CA ARG A 368 11.65 -4.11 21.12
C ARG A 368 13.17 -3.93 21.12
N ARG A 369 13.85 -4.15 22.25
CA ARG A 369 15.32 -4.00 22.33
C ARG A 369 16.05 -4.94 21.37
N LEU A 370 15.54 -6.16 21.23
CA LEU A 370 16.10 -7.18 20.35
C LEU A 370 15.95 -6.81 18.86
N VAL A 371 14.75 -6.39 18.45
CA VAL A 371 14.40 -6.15 17.04
C VAL A 371 14.83 -4.76 16.55
N LEU A 372 14.81 -3.74 17.41
CA LEU A 372 15.07 -2.33 17.04
C LEU A 372 16.33 -2.11 16.19
N PRO A 373 17.53 -2.60 16.55
CA PRO A 373 18.73 -2.33 15.76
C PRO A 373 18.65 -2.95 14.35
N VAL A 374 18.06 -4.15 14.24
CA VAL A 374 17.87 -4.84 12.97
C VAL A 374 16.82 -4.13 12.12
N TRP A 375 15.74 -3.67 12.75
CA TRP A 375 14.70 -2.91 12.08
C TRP A 375 15.23 -1.58 11.54
N ILE A 376 15.99 -0.82 12.33
CA ILE A 376 16.63 0.42 11.88
C ILE A 376 17.55 0.17 10.68
N ALA A 377 18.42 -0.86 10.76
CA ALA A 377 19.28 -1.24 9.64
C ALA A 377 18.46 -1.56 8.39
N LEU A 378 17.38 -2.33 8.55
CA LEU A 378 16.48 -2.69 7.46
C LEU A 378 15.79 -1.46 6.84
N LEU A 379 15.34 -0.49 7.65
CA LEU A 379 14.75 0.76 7.15
C LEU A 379 15.74 1.49 6.24
N PHE A 380 16.97 1.75 6.69
CA PHE A 380 17.97 2.43 5.86
C PHE A 380 18.38 1.63 4.63
N CYS A 381 18.60 0.31 4.78
CA CYS A 381 18.97 -0.53 3.64
C CYS A 381 17.84 -0.60 2.61
N SER A 382 16.58 -0.57 3.03
CA SER A 382 15.44 -0.56 2.12
C SER A 382 15.37 0.67 1.22
N TRP A 383 16.10 1.75 1.53
CA TRP A 383 16.16 2.91 0.65
C TRP A 383 16.90 2.62 -0.67
N LEU A 384 17.62 1.49 -0.76
CA LEU A 384 18.08 0.95 -2.04
C LEU A 384 16.93 0.77 -3.04
N GLN A 385 15.68 0.57 -2.59
CA GLN A 385 14.50 0.54 -3.47
C GLN A 385 14.22 1.85 -4.19
N LEU A 386 14.66 2.99 -3.64
CA LEU A 386 14.46 4.32 -4.22
C LEU A 386 15.42 4.60 -5.38
N LEU A 387 16.51 3.85 -5.50
CA LEU A 387 17.49 4.00 -6.58
C LEU A 387 16.97 3.39 -7.90
N PRO A 388 17.11 4.10 -9.03
CA PRO A 388 16.75 3.57 -10.35
C PRO A 388 17.62 2.33 -10.68
N GLN A 389 16.98 1.26 -11.15
CA GLN A 389 17.66 0.00 -11.50
C GLN A 389 18.40 0.10 -12.85
N ALA A 390 17.79 0.71 -13.86
CA ALA A 390 18.32 0.76 -15.22
C ALA A 390 19.52 1.71 -15.41
N ASP A 391 19.61 2.76 -14.59
CA ASP A 391 20.68 3.77 -14.74
C ASP A 391 21.99 3.34 -14.11
N MET A 392 21.97 2.49 -13.09
CA MET A 392 23.18 2.11 -12.36
C MET A 392 24.14 1.31 -13.25
N SER A 393 23.66 0.29 -13.98
CA SER A 393 24.53 -0.48 -14.88
C SER A 393 25.06 0.38 -16.02
N ARG A 394 24.21 1.24 -16.63
CA ARG A 394 24.63 2.17 -17.68
C ARG A 394 25.64 3.20 -17.17
N LYS A 395 25.47 3.73 -15.95
CA LYS A 395 26.41 4.67 -15.34
C LYS A 395 27.71 3.98 -14.92
N LEU A 396 27.65 2.76 -14.38
CA LEU A 396 28.85 1.99 -14.01
C LEU A 396 29.68 1.66 -15.24
N ASN A 397 29.04 1.23 -16.34
CA ASN A 397 29.71 0.94 -17.61
C ASN A 397 30.35 2.19 -18.25
N ARG A 398 29.89 3.40 -17.90
CA ARG A 398 30.54 4.65 -18.32
C ARG A 398 31.76 5.01 -17.47
N ILE A 399 31.80 4.59 -16.20
CA ILE A 399 32.88 4.92 -15.26
C ILE A 399 33.98 3.86 -15.28
N LEU A 400 33.58 2.61 -15.42
CA LEU A 400 34.46 1.47 -15.65
C LEU A 400 34.31 1.10 -17.13
N PRO A 401 35.01 1.77 -18.07
CA PRO A 401 35.21 1.17 -19.37
C PRO A 401 36.02 -0.10 -19.09
N PHE A 402 35.31 -1.21 -18.90
CA PHE A 402 35.95 -2.50 -19.03
C PHE A 402 36.62 -2.46 -20.38
N SER A 403 37.94 -2.54 -20.35
CA SER A 403 38.79 -2.66 -21.52
C SER A 403 38.38 -3.96 -22.22
N GLU A 404 37.35 -3.90 -23.06
CA GLU A 404 37.26 -4.78 -24.23
C GLU A 404 38.36 -4.33 -25.19
N GLN A 405 39.61 -4.52 -24.76
CA GLN A 405 40.76 -4.54 -25.63
C GLN A 405 40.69 -5.86 -26.40
N HIS A 406 40.44 -5.72 -27.70
CA HIS A 406 40.77 -6.67 -28.75
C HIS A 406 39.92 -7.95 -28.86
N ALA A 407 38.68 -7.78 -29.33
CA ALA A 407 38.19 -8.71 -30.35
C ALA A 407 38.73 -8.23 -31.72
N PRO A 408 39.51 -9.04 -32.47
CA PRO A 408 39.97 -8.66 -33.80
C PRO A 408 38.78 -8.49 -34.76
N PRO A 409 38.89 -7.61 -35.76
CA PRO A 409 37.84 -7.39 -36.75
C PRO A 409 37.71 -8.63 -37.64
N ASN A 410 36.72 -9.47 -37.37
CA ASN A 410 36.29 -10.48 -38.34
C ASN A 410 35.42 -9.80 -39.39
N ASN A 411 36.07 -9.29 -40.44
CA ASN A 411 35.44 -9.11 -41.74
C ASN A 411 35.10 -10.49 -42.31
N PRO A 412 33.85 -10.69 -42.75
CA PRO A 412 33.70 -11.19 -44.10
C PRO A 412 32.67 -10.36 -44.89
N CYS A 413 33.11 -9.99 -46.10
CA CYS A 413 32.28 -9.51 -47.18
C CYS A 413 31.01 -10.35 -47.35
N SER A 414 29.86 -9.71 -47.54
CA SER A 414 28.67 -10.32 -48.13
C SER A 414 28.13 -9.39 -49.23
N PRO A 415 27.78 -9.93 -50.42
CA PRO A 415 27.39 -9.16 -51.60
C PRO A 415 25.92 -8.69 -51.56
N PRO A 416 25.52 -7.77 -52.46
CA PRO A 416 24.16 -7.26 -52.53
C PRO A 416 23.24 -8.24 -53.28
N GLY A 417 22.13 -8.65 -52.63
CA GLY A 417 21.01 -9.35 -53.27
C GLY A 417 19.70 -8.76 -52.72
N GLN A 418 19.09 -7.84 -53.46
CA GLN A 418 17.96 -8.06 -54.39
C GLN A 418 16.59 -7.98 -53.71
N PHE A 419 15.86 -6.94 -54.11
CA PHE A 419 14.44 -6.70 -53.89
C PHE A 419 13.58 -7.67 -54.72
N SER A 420 12.51 -8.19 -54.13
CA SER A 420 11.29 -8.55 -54.85
C SER A 420 10.07 -8.67 -53.93
N HIS A 421 9.07 -7.85 -54.27
CA HIS A 421 7.61 -7.90 -54.08
C HIS A 421 6.97 -8.23 -52.72
#